data_AF-A0A7X5YDD8-F1
#
_entry.id   AF-A0A7X5YDD8-F1
#
_cell.length_a   1.000
_cell.length_b   1.000
_cell.length_c   1.000
_cell.angle_alpha   90.00
_cell.angle_beta   90.00
_cell.angle_gamma   90.00
#
_symmetry.space_group_name_H-M   'P 1'
#
loop_
_entity.id
_entity.type
_entity.pdbx_description
1 polymer ?
#
loop_
_entity_poly.entity_id
_entity_poly.type
_entity_poly.pdbx_seq_one_letter_code
_entity_poly.pdbx_strand_id
1 'polypeptide(L)'
;MKRKVVFKFLKSSIFFVLTIFLSCNDDYLGKDIQMEKLDEIGKAFMDHLLASPNGEQQWKKLMHQGDLPPNEVALIFQGNSGWRYVLPLLKDNALEGMVIFPIEVGENDKYLSESIIENPVIIDKKEFKSTPFVQGVLRSSVSTKWQEKGIVVDEKLIVSQSDLTQFTPLSRGTGGVFPARYTLIAHNYLDYEGNAVISEMNKDRLEAVVHDVAGTLPGHLELELMFDDSDDVIYVITSHEEVAIYFYNQLVSYLQDRHHCEITFEFLWMTSSPGGTGGGMGGGMGGSSEGSPHSSGTELTEEKQVPDNIVVNLKTSSLSGQVEIGDVYYLMLDIYNTNPQGRIPNIENIEYFVRRSTTGQGGSLGETIDMVYTRKAISAGTFEFVAVIQIEGTTNKISSNTVTIKEMCPSISKFKDLPVVQNRAIELWNETVNYSRQHKSTHETCEFGCFVYLNTRTGEYHCGPTIPGEPVKLTGPVKGTVHFVYSPQNYDPRETFDLIVGTIHSHYPMIWAAPGLERDPGPSVDDKSAELPGIVYDYSQTVFAGDSVDMPNNLKKMYIYGPSRREIP
;
A
#
# COMPACT_ATOMS: atom_id res chain seq x y z
N MET A 1 80.27 -9.04 15.69
CA MET A 1 78.90 -8.75 15.23
C MET A 1 78.13 -8.16 16.41
N LYS A 2 78.04 -6.83 16.48
CA LYS A 2 76.92 -5.95 16.09
C LYS A 2 75.99 -5.64 17.28
N ARG A 3 76.34 -4.53 17.94
CA ARG A 3 75.58 -3.54 18.75
C ARG A 3 74.04 -3.68 18.72
N LYS A 4 73.29 -3.44 19.81
CA LYS A 4 73.17 -2.14 20.53
C LYS A 4 72.63 -2.31 21.97
N VAL A 5 72.93 -1.29 22.77
CA VAL A 5 72.92 -1.19 24.22
C VAL A 5 71.97 -0.04 24.62
N VAL A 6 71.18 -0.28 25.68
CA VAL A 6 70.69 0.64 26.75
C VAL A 6 69.60 1.69 26.47
N PHE A 7 68.41 1.39 27.04
CA PHE A 7 67.63 2.13 28.07
C PHE A 7 67.86 3.63 28.27
N LYS A 8 66.78 4.40 28.53
CA LYS A 8 66.55 5.10 29.82
C LYS A 8 65.17 5.80 29.93
N PHE A 9 64.48 5.48 31.04
CA PHE A 9 63.71 6.30 32.02
C PHE A 9 62.55 7.22 31.54
N LEU A 10 61.30 7.03 31.99
CA LEU A 10 60.71 7.21 33.34
C LEU A 10 60.43 8.68 33.70
N LYS A 11 59.14 9.03 33.88
CA LYS A 11 58.54 9.88 34.95
C LYS A 11 57.02 10.02 34.73
N SER A 12 56.20 9.47 35.64
CA SER A 12 55.42 10.18 36.68
C SER A 12 54.01 10.57 36.17
N SER A 13 52.98 9.75 36.43
CA SER A 13 52.07 9.77 37.60
C SER A 13 51.14 11.00 37.67
N ILE A 14 49.82 10.75 37.62
CA ILE A 14 48.71 11.31 38.46
C ILE A 14 47.38 11.41 37.66
N PHE A 15 46.44 10.52 38.02
CA PHE A 15 45.01 10.77 38.27
C PHE A 15 44.14 11.48 37.20
N PHE A 16 43.20 10.74 36.58
CA PHE A 16 41.76 11.10 36.59
C PHE A 16 40.89 9.92 36.18
N VAL A 17 39.90 9.60 37.02
CA VAL A 17 38.74 8.73 36.77
C VAL A 17 37.67 9.55 36.02
N LEU A 18 36.76 8.90 35.28
CA LEU A 18 35.77 9.41 34.29
C LEU A 18 36.39 9.63 32.89
N THR A 19 35.93 9.04 31.80
CA THR A 19 34.55 8.70 31.40
C THR A 19 34.62 7.64 30.30
N ILE A 20 34.08 6.44 30.54
CA ILE A 20 33.69 5.52 29.46
C ILE A 20 32.36 6.06 28.97
N PHE A 21 32.33 6.76 27.84
CA PHE A 21 31.25 6.90 26.86
C PHE A 21 31.73 7.85 25.75
N LEU A 22 31.36 7.53 24.50
CA LEU A 22 31.65 8.21 23.21
C LEU A 22 32.95 7.71 22.55
N SER A 23 32.83 6.83 21.55
CA SER A 23 32.61 7.18 20.14
C SER A 23 33.82 7.90 19.54
N CYS A 24 34.65 7.13 18.81
CA CYS A 24 35.35 7.57 17.62
C CYS A 24 35.68 6.31 16.80
N ASN A 25 34.99 6.22 15.67
CA ASN A 25 35.07 5.21 14.65
C ASN A 25 36.35 5.46 13.83
N ASP A 26 37.51 5.06 14.34
CA ASP A 26 38.77 5.10 13.59
C ASP A 26 39.01 3.73 12.95
N ASP A 27 38.58 3.59 11.69
CA ASP A 27 39.26 2.87 10.60
C ASP A 27 38.32 2.71 9.39
N TYR A 28 38.08 3.82 8.68
CA TYR A 28 37.37 3.84 7.39
C TYR A 28 38.24 4.50 6.31
N LEU A 29 39.41 3.91 6.04
CA LEU A 29 40.25 4.25 4.89
C LEU A 29 40.70 2.95 4.23
N GLY A 30 40.03 2.57 3.13
CA GLY A 30 40.46 1.51 2.23
C GLY A 30 39.84 0.12 2.46
N LYS A 31 38.52 0.00 2.61
CA LYS A 31 37.87 -1.33 2.58
C LYS A 31 37.74 -1.82 1.14
N ASP A 32 38.41 -2.93 0.82
CA ASP A 32 37.93 -3.88 -0.17
C ASP A 32 36.44 -4.13 0.07
N ILE A 33 35.63 -4.13 -0.99
CA ILE A 33 34.18 -4.31 -0.89
C ILE A 33 33.94 -5.67 -0.22
N GLN A 34 33.36 -5.65 0.98
CA GLN A 34 33.03 -6.87 1.74
C GLN A 34 31.77 -7.48 1.15
N MET A 35 31.91 -8.13 -0.01
CA MET A 35 30.81 -8.77 -0.75
C MET A 35 29.99 -9.69 0.13
N GLU A 36 30.60 -10.33 1.15
CA GLU A 36 29.90 -11.19 2.10
C GLU A 36 28.87 -10.49 3.00
N LYS A 37 28.94 -9.16 3.15
CA LYS A 37 28.00 -8.36 3.95
C LYS A 37 26.87 -7.74 3.14
N LEU A 38 26.94 -7.86 1.82
CA LEU A 38 25.93 -7.33 0.91
C LEU A 38 24.73 -8.29 0.84
N ASP A 39 23.53 -7.73 0.76
CA ASP A 39 22.35 -8.51 0.39
C ASP A 39 22.39 -8.85 -1.11
N GLU A 40 21.39 -9.58 -1.60
CA GLU A 40 21.39 -10.06 -2.99
C GLU A 40 21.37 -8.89 -4.00
N ILE A 41 20.69 -7.79 -3.66
CA ILE A 41 20.58 -6.60 -4.51
C ILE A 41 21.91 -5.84 -4.53
N GLY A 42 22.50 -5.61 -3.35
CA GLY A 42 23.79 -4.96 -3.21
C GLY A 42 24.90 -5.76 -3.91
N LYS A 43 24.86 -7.10 -3.84
CA LYS A 43 25.79 -7.97 -4.56
C LYS A 43 25.65 -7.81 -6.07
N ALA A 44 24.43 -7.95 -6.61
CA ALA A 44 24.18 -7.84 -8.04
C ALA A 44 24.65 -6.50 -8.62
N PHE A 45 24.37 -5.39 -7.91
CA PHE A 45 24.86 -4.07 -8.29
C PHE A 45 26.39 -3.99 -8.27
N MET A 46 27.02 -4.43 -7.17
CA MET A 46 28.48 -4.33 -7.04
C MET A 46 29.20 -5.24 -8.04
N ASP A 47 28.70 -6.44 -8.31
CA ASP A 47 29.26 -7.33 -9.32
C ASP A 47 29.20 -6.70 -10.72
N HIS A 48 28.06 -6.10 -11.08
CA HIS A 48 27.90 -5.41 -12.35
C HIS A 48 28.81 -4.17 -12.46
N LEU A 49 28.89 -3.35 -11.40
CA LEU A 49 29.77 -2.19 -11.36
C LEU A 49 31.23 -2.64 -11.51
N LEU A 50 31.69 -3.64 -10.74
CA LEU A 50 33.08 -4.09 -10.76
C LEU A 50 33.46 -4.82 -12.05
N ALA A 51 32.50 -5.44 -12.75
CA ALA A 51 32.73 -6.00 -14.07
C ALA A 51 32.98 -4.92 -15.14
N SER A 52 32.54 -3.69 -14.89
CA SER A 52 32.73 -2.57 -15.82
C SER A 52 34.19 -2.08 -15.83
N PRO A 53 34.77 -1.71 -16.99
CA PRO A 53 36.20 -1.41 -17.13
C PRO A 53 36.78 -0.37 -16.16
N ASN A 54 35.97 0.55 -15.64
CA ASN A 54 36.38 1.61 -14.72
C ASN A 54 35.66 1.56 -13.35
N GLY A 55 34.87 0.51 -13.08
CA GLY A 55 33.94 0.49 -11.96
C GLY A 55 34.62 0.60 -10.59
N GLU A 56 35.72 -0.12 -10.38
CA GLU A 56 36.47 -0.06 -9.12
C GLU A 56 37.03 1.35 -8.86
N GLN A 57 37.54 2.02 -9.90
CA GLN A 57 38.06 3.39 -9.78
C GLN A 57 36.93 4.39 -9.53
N GLN A 58 35.80 4.24 -10.23
CA GLN A 58 34.61 5.08 -10.03
C GLN A 58 34.07 4.93 -8.61
N TRP A 59 33.91 3.70 -8.13
CA TRP A 59 33.45 3.41 -6.76
C TRP A 59 34.36 4.05 -5.71
N LYS A 60 35.68 3.85 -5.85
CA LYS A 60 36.66 4.49 -4.95
C LYS A 60 36.50 6.00 -4.93
N LYS A 61 36.37 6.65 -6.10
CA LYS A 61 36.21 8.12 -6.19
C LYS A 61 34.93 8.59 -5.51
N LEU A 62 33.84 7.85 -5.65
CA LEU A 62 32.54 8.17 -5.06
C LEU A 62 32.54 8.04 -3.53
N MET A 63 33.20 7.01 -2.99
CA MET A 63 33.38 6.83 -1.53
C MET A 63 34.15 7.97 -0.85
N HIS A 64 34.85 8.84 -1.60
CA HIS A 64 35.47 10.04 -1.04
C HIS A 64 34.50 11.21 -0.87
N GLN A 65 33.30 11.14 -1.47
CA GLN A 65 32.27 12.18 -1.39
C GLN A 65 31.34 12.00 -0.18
N GLY A 66 31.22 10.78 0.33
CA GLY A 66 30.35 10.43 1.44
C GLY A 66 30.14 8.92 1.53
N ASP A 67 29.26 8.50 2.44
CA ASP A 67 28.91 7.10 2.62
C ASP A 67 27.91 6.67 1.53
N LEU A 68 28.20 5.55 0.87
CA LEU A 68 27.35 4.97 -0.17
C LEU A 68 27.00 3.54 0.23
N PRO A 69 25.79 3.28 0.76
CA PRO A 69 25.37 1.95 1.17
C PRO A 69 24.90 1.14 -0.05
N PRO A 70 25.64 0.09 -0.50
CA PRO A 70 25.29 -0.61 -1.74
C PRO A 70 23.99 -1.41 -1.64
N ASN A 71 23.61 -1.86 -0.45
CA ASN A 71 22.35 -2.57 -0.20
C ASN A 71 21.11 -1.68 -0.40
N GLU A 72 21.30 -0.36 -0.42
CA GLU A 72 20.21 0.61 -0.59
C GLU A 72 20.10 1.08 -2.04
N VAL A 73 20.79 0.41 -2.98
CA VAL A 73 20.66 0.70 -4.40
C VAL A 73 19.24 0.40 -4.89
N ALA A 74 18.67 1.36 -5.60
CA ALA A 74 17.44 1.18 -6.36
C ALA A 74 17.75 1.12 -7.85
N LEU A 75 17.13 0.19 -8.55
CA LEU A 75 17.16 0.15 -10.00
C LEU A 75 15.85 0.71 -10.54
N ILE A 76 15.95 1.70 -11.42
CA ILE A 76 14.82 2.51 -11.87
C ILE A 76 14.89 2.65 -13.40
N PHE A 77 13.75 2.52 -14.07
CA PHE A 77 13.61 2.85 -15.49
C PHE A 77 12.94 4.22 -15.63
N GLN A 78 13.59 5.16 -16.33
CA GLN A 78 13.02 6.48 -16.57
C GLN A 78 12.95 6.75 -18.08
N GLY A 79 11.75 6.71 -18.67
CA GLY A 79 11.43 7.23 -20.01
C GLY A 79 12.59 7.19 -21.03
N ASN A 80 13.02 8.36 -21.49
CA ASN A 80 14.14 8.53 -22.43
C ASN A 80 15.53 8.34 -21.81
N SER A 81 15.58 8.42 -20.49
CA SER A 81 16.76 8.35 -19.66
C SER A 81 17.25 6.91 -19.41
N GLY A 82 16.44 5.91 -19.78
CA GLY A 82 16.76 4.50 -19.72
C GLY A 82 16.82 3.93 -18.30
N TRP A 83 17.44 2.76 -18.17
CA TRP A 83 17.67 2.09 -16.90
C TRP A 83 18.81 2.74 -16.12
N ARG A 84 18.67 2.87 -14.80
CA ARG A 84 19.64 3.52 -13.93
C ARG A 84 19.69 2.89 -12.54
N TYR A 85 20.87 2.68 -12.00
CA TYR A 85 21.02 2.48 -10.56
C TYR A 85 21.05 3.83 -9.85
N VAL A 86 20.37 3.92 -8.71
CA VAL A 86 20.31 5.11 -7.86
C VAL A 86 20.71 4.71 -6.45
N LEU A 87 21.73 5.37 -5.91
CA LEU A 87 22.17 5.21 -4.52
C LEU A 87 22.04 6.52 -3.75
N PRO A 88 21.68 6.47 -2.46
CA PRO A 88 21.74 7.63 -1.60
C PRO A 88 23.20 7.93 -1.24
N LEU A 89 23.63 9.18 -1.42
CA LEU A 89 24.91 9.68 -0.92
C LEU A 89 24.68 10.29 0.46
N LEU A 90 25.34 9.72 1.47
CA LEU A 90 25.07 10.02 2.86
C LEU A 90 26.22 10.75 3.55
N LYS A 91 25.87 11.55 4.56
CA LYS A 91 26.78 12.05 5.57
C LYS A 91 26.08 11.99 6.92
N ASP A 92 26.67 11.29 7.89
CA ASP A 92 26.07 11.07 9.21
C ASP A 92 24.63 10.49 9.12
N ASN A 93 24.43 9.52 8.21
CA ASN A 93 23.14 8.92 7.84
C ASN A 93 22.10 9.88 7.23
N ALA A 94 22.42 11.16 7.04
CA ALA A 94 21.54 12.10 6.35
C ALA A 94 21.78 12.08 4.84
N LEU A 95 20.70 12.18 4.06
CA LEU A 95 20.77 12.27 2.61
C LEU A 95 21.36 13.63 2.20
N GLU A 96 22.52 13.58 1.55
CA GLU A 96 23.29 14.75 1.09
C GLU A 96 23.46 14.78 -0.45
N GLY A 97 23.17 13.67 -1.13
CA GLY A 97 23.13 13.62 -2.59
C GLY A 97 22.52 12.32 -3.10
N MET A 98 22.43 12.19 -4.41
CA MET A 98 22.10 10.93 -5.08
C MET A 98 23.15 10.62 -6.13
N VAL A 99 23.64 9.38 -6.15
CA VAL A 99 24.52 8.89 -7.19
C VAL A 99 23.69 8.06 -8.17
N ILE A 100 23.77 8.43 -9.43
CA ILE A 100 23.02 7.80 -10.52
C ILE A 100 24.02 7.16 -11.46
N PHE A 101 23.90 5.86 -11.69
CA PHE A 101 24.65 5.14 -12.70
C PHE A 101 23.71 4.82 -13.88
N PRO A 102 23.83 5.52 -15.02
CA PRO A 102 23.10 5.16 -16.22
C PRO A 102 23.52 3.77 -16.72
N ILE A 103 22.57 3.05 -17.30
CA ILE A 103 22.78 1.71 -17.85
C ILE A 103 22.38 1.75 -19.32
N GLU A 104 23.36 1.49 -20.20
CA GLU A 104 23.13 1.27 -21.62
C GLU A 104 22.77 -0.20 -21.85
N VAL A 105 21.51 -0.44 -22.22
CA VAL A 105 20.96 -1.78 -22.44
C VAL A 105 20.98 -2.08 -23.95
N GLY A 106 21.66 -3.16 -24.33
CA GLY A 106 21.70 -3.65 -25.71
C GLY A 106 20.38 -4.28 -26.16
N GLU A 107 20.14 -4.34 -27.47
CA GLU A 107 18.88 -4.85 -28.07
C GLU A 107 18.54 -6.30 -27.67
N ASN A 108 19.53 -7.11 -27.28
CA ASN A 108 19.36 -8.51 -26.92
C ASN A 108 19.68 -8.80 -25.45
N ASP A 109 19.94 -7.77 -24.66
CA ASP A 109 20.29 -7.92 -23.25
C ASP A 109 19.06 -8.40 -22.48
N LYS A 110 19.20 -9.55 -21.83
CA LYS A 110 18.14 -10.14 -21.02
C LYS A 110 18.39 -9.90 -19.52
N TYR A 111 19.66 -9.81 -19.14
CA TYR A 111 20.08 -9.55 -17.76
C TYR A 111 20.88 -8.26 -17.70
N LEU A 112 20.75 -7.50 -16.60
CA LEU A 112 21.50 -6.25 -16.47
C LEU A 112 23.01 -6.47 -16.49
N SER A 113 23.50 -7.62 -16.05
CA SER A 113 24.93 -7.96 -16.10
C SER A 113 25.51 -7.99 -17.52
N GLU A 114 24.66 -8.06 -18.55
CA GLU A 114 25.05 -8.03 -19.95
C GLU A 114 25.16 -6.59 -20.48
N SER A 115 24.53 -5.63 -19.79
CA SER A 115 24.48 -4.22 -20.12
C SER A 115 25.71 -3.46 -19.63
N ILE A 116 25.86 -2.20 -20.06
CA ILE A 116 27.01 -1.38 -19.73
C ILE A 116 26.61 -0.32 -18.70
N ILE A 117 27.26 -0.32 -17.53
CA ILE A 117 27.18 0.81 -16.59
C ILE A 117 28.05 1.96 -17.11
N GLU A 118 27.41 3.10 -17.31
CA GLU A 118 28.06 4.33 -17.71
C GLU A 118 28.68 5.08 -16.52
N ASN A 119 29.28 6.23 -16.80
CA ASN A 119 29.86 7.08 -15.76
C ASN A 119 28.77 7.60 -14.80
N PRO A 120 29.01 7.54 -13.48
CA PRO A 120 28.04 8.02 -12.51
C PRO A 120 27.88 9.55 -12.56
N VAL A 121 26.65 9.99 -12.39
CA VAL A 121 26.26 11.39 -12.16
C VAL A 121 25.92 11.56 -10.69
N ILE A 122 26.43 12.61 -10.07
CA ILE A 122 26.12 12.95 -8.67
C ILE A 122 25.23 14.17 -8.69
N ILE A 123 24.07 14.07 -8.04
CA ILE A 123 23.20 15.21 -7.80
C ILE A 123 23.33 15.60 -6.33
N ASP A 124 23.77 16.82 -6.08
CA ASP A 124 23.87 17.36 -4.73
C ASP A 124 22.48 17.69 -4.16
N LYS A 125 22.33 17.60 -2.83
CA LYS A 125 21.10 17.98 -2.10
C LYS A 125 20.53 19.35 -2.48
N LYS A 126 21.39 20.31 -2.82
CA LYS A 126 20.99 21.67 -3.27
C LYS A 126 20.19 21.65 -4.58
N GLU A 127 20.39 20.64 -5.42
CA GLU A 127 19.76 20.48 -6.74
C GLU A 127 18.50 19.61 -6.67
N PHE A 128 18.24 18.92 -5.55
CA PHE A 128 17.10 17.99 -5.43
C PHE A 128 15.77 18.59 -5.82
N LYS A 129 15.51 19.84 -5.41
CA LYS A 129 14.25 20.53 -5.73
C LYS A 129 14.11 20.88 -7.20
N SER A 130 15.22 21.16 -7.86
CA SER A 130 15.26 21.53 -9.28
C SER A 130 15.38 20.33 -10.22
N THR A 131 15.64 19.13 -9.70
CA THR A 131 15.79 17.93 -10.51
C THR A 131 14.54 17.04 -10.43
N PRO A 132 13.72 16.97 -11.50
CA PRO A 132 12.46 16.24 -11.46
C PRO A 132 12.61 14.75 -11.17
N PHE A 133 13.63 14.10 -11.75
CA PHE A 133 13.94 12.70 -11.47
C PHE A 133 14.13 12.44 -9.98
N VAL A 134 14.91 13.29 -9.30
CA VAL A 134 15.16 13.18 -7.87
C VAL A 134 13.88 13.36 -7.07
N GLN A 135 13.00 14.28 -7.47
CA GLN A 135 11.69 14.42 -6.84
C GLN A 135 10.83 13.16 -7.00
N GLY A 136 10.87 12.53 -8.19
CA GLY A 136 10.21 11.25 -8.42
C GLY A 136 10.72 10.13 -7.50
N VAL A 137 12.05 9.99 -7.37
CA VAL A 137 12.66 9.02 -6.44
C VAL A 137 12.26 9.32 -4.99
N LEU A 138 12.36 10.58 -4.56
CA LEU A 138 12.05 10.99 -3.19
C LEU A 138 10.58 10.77 -2.80
N ARG A 139 9.65 10.82 -3.77
CA ARG A 139 8.21 10.60 -3.57
C ARG A 139 7.78 9.13 -3.67
N SER A 140 8.71 8.24 -4.00
CA SER A 140 8.42 6.84 -4.26
C SER A 140 8.68 5.90 -3.08
N SER A 141 8.33 4.63 -3.26
CA SER A 141 8.70 3.55 -2.34
C SER A 141 10.22 3.42 -2.11
N VAL A 142 11.08 3.90 -3.01
CA VAL A 142 12.55 3.88 -2.84
C VAL A 142 12.97 4.71 -1.63
N SER A 143 12.50 5.96 -1.56
CA SER A 143 12.77 6.87 -0.45
C SER A 143 12.20 6.34 0.88
N THR A 144 11.02 5.74 0.82
CA THR A 144 10.38 5.10 1.98
C THR A 144 11.25 3.97 2.53
N LYS A 145 11.77 3.09 1.66
CA LYS A 145 12.69 2.01 2.05
C LYS A 145 13.98 2.53 2.67
N TRP A 146 14.56 3.59 2.12
CA TRP A 146 15.73 4.24 2.73
C TRP A 146 15.45 4.73 4.15
N GLN A 147 14.30 5.38 4.36
CA GLN A 147 13.88 5.86 5.67
C GLN A 147 13.67 4.70 6.67
N GLU A 148 13.05 3.60 6.23
CA GLU A 148 12.89 2.38 7.05
C GLU A 148 14.23 1.78 7.49
N LYS A 149 15.29 1.99 6.71
CA LYS A 149 16.67 1.55 7.00
C LYS A 149 17.47 2.57 7.82
N GLY A 150 16.83 3.65 8.25
CA GLY A 150 17.42 4.66 9.13
C GLY A 150 18.14 5.79 8.41
N ILE A 151 17.96 5.93 7.09
CA ILE A 151 18.47 7.09 6.34
C ILE A 151 17.55 8.29 6.61
N VAL A 152 18.15 9.42 7.01
CA VAL A 152 17.41 10.64 7.29
C VAL A 152 17.21 11.44 5.99
N VAL A 153 15.99 11.40 5.47
CA VAL A 153 15.54 12.24 4.35
C VAL A 153 14.73 13.41 4.91
N ASP A 154 15.27 14.62 4.82
CA ASP A 154 14.57 15.84 5.26
C ASP A 154 13.36 16.10 4.36
N GLU A 155 12.15 16.14 4.95
CA GLU A 155 10.89 16.40 4.25
C GLU A 155 10.94 17.70 3.43
N LYS A 156 11.75 18.69 3.85
CA LYS A 156 11.94 19.95 3.12
C LYS A 156 12.59 19.77 1.76
N LEU A 157 13.23 18.63 1.49
CA LEU A 157 13.81 18.30 0.18
C LEU A 157 12.75 17.89 -0.84
N ILE A 158 11.59 17.45 -0.37
CA ILE A 158 10.47 17.06 -1.21
C ILE A 158 9.63 18.32 -1.47
N VAL A 159 9.54 18.69 -2.74
CA VAL A 159 8.74 19.85 -3.17
C VAL A 159 7.27 19.47 -2.98
N SER A 160 6.53 20.23 -2.17
CA SER A 160 5.08 20.05 -2.08
C SER A 160 4.43 20.54 -3.37
N GLN A 161 3.26 20.02 -3.71
CA GLN A 161 2.51 20.51 -4.88
C GLN A 161 2.21 22.02 -4.80
N SER A 162 2.30 22.60 -3.60
CA SER A 162 2.17 24.04 -3.34
C SER A 162 3.42 24.90 -3.54
N ASP A 163 4.59 24.29 -3.62
CA ASP A 163 5.85 25.01 -3.82
C ASP A 163 6.16 25.22 -5.32
N LEU A 164 5.31 24.69 -6.21
CA LEU A 164 5.43 24.81 -7.66
C LEU A 164 4.92 26.18 -8.13
N THR A 165 5.69 27.23 -7.86
CA THR A 165 5.53 28.52 -8.54
C THR A 165 6.78 28.86 -9.32
N GLN A 166 6.73 28.68 -10.64
CA GLN A 166 7.23 29.59 -11.67
C GLN A 166 7.31 28.91 -13.05
N PHE A 167 6.15 28.68 -13.66
CA PHE A 167 5.93 28.98 -15.08
C PHE A 167 4.63 29.80 -15.17
N THR A 168 4.76 31.13 -15.15
CA THR A 168 3.67 32.09 -15.41
C THR A 168 3.45 32.25 -16.92
N PRO A 169 2.29 32.72 -17.43
CA PRO A 169 0.97 32.91 -16.80
C PRO A 169 -0.18 32.38 -17.69
N LEU A 170 -0.90 31.32 -17.29
CA LEU A 170 -2.28 30.95 -17.71
C LEU A 170 -2.56 29.51 -17.24
N SER A 171 -2.62 29.30 -15.92
CA SER A 171 -2.92 27.99 -15.33
C SER A 171 -4.44 27.75 -15.23
N ARG A 172 -4.93 26.91 -16.14
CA ARG A 172 -6.01 25.90 -16.07
C ARG A 172 -6.03 25.34 -17.50
N GLY A 173 -5.38 24.20 -17.73
CA GLY A 173 -5.08 23.60 -19.04
C GLY A 173 -5.44 24.48 -20.25
N THR A 174 -4.51 25.32 -20.73
CA THR A 174 -4.79 26.24 -21.84
C THR A 174 -5.34 25.46 -23.05
N GLY A 175 -6.62 25.65 -23.37
CA GLY A 175 -7.26 25.04 -24.53
C GLY A 175 -7.56 23.54 -24.45
N GLY A 176 -7.62 22.95 -23.24
CA GLY A 176 -7.92 21.51 -23.08
C GLY A 176 -6.68 20.62 -23.10
N VAL A 177 -5.53 21.12 -22.65
CA VAL A 177 -4.27 20.36 -22.60
C VAL A 177 -3.80 20.25 -21.14
N PHE A 178 -3.54 19.02 -20.69
CA PHE A 178 -3.22 18.68 -19.29
C PHE A 178 -1.90 17.90 -19.21
N PRO A 179 -0.74 18.61 -19.17
CA PRO A 179 0.59 18.00 -19.20
C PRO A 179 1.09 17.53 -17.83
N ALA A 180 1.39 16.24 -17.67
CA ALA A 180 2.01 15.69 -16.47
C ALA A 180 3.42 15.19 -16.78
N ARG A 181 4.41 15.71 -16.05
CA ARG A 181 5.72 15.06 -16.02
C ARG A 181 5.61 13.79 -15.19
N TYR A 182 6.18 12.69 -15.65
CA TYR A 182 6.12 11.43 -14.95
C TYR A 182 7.49 10.96 -14.46
N THR A 183 7.48 10.18 -13.39
CA THR A 183 8.61 9.32 -13.02
C THR A 183 8.07 7.91 -12.85
N LEU A 184 8.56 7.01 -13.69
CA LEU A 184 8.23 5.59 -13.64
C LEU A 184 9.32 4.88 -12.82
N ILE A 185 8.92 3.92 -12.02
CA ILE A 185 9.80 3.04 -11.27
C ILE A 185 9.34 1.63 -11.57
N ALA A 186 10.04 1.01 -12.52
CA ALA A 186 9.89 -0.41 -12.78
C ALA A 186 10.79 -1.17 -11.80
N HIS A 187 10.18 -1.92 -10.89
CA HIS A 187 10.94 -2.81 -10.01
C HIS A 187 11.32 -4.06 -10.80
N ASN A 188 12.60 -4.22 -11.09
CA ASN A 188 13.11 -5.50 -11.51
C ASN A 188 13.18 -6.45 -10.33
N TYR A 189 13.11 -7.74 -10.62
CA TYR A 189 13.29 -8.81 -9.66
C TYR A 189 14.59 -9.56 -9.97
N LEU A 190 15.14 -10.20 -8.94
CA LEU A 190 16.21 -11.16 -9.12
C LEU A 190 15.59 -12.48 -9.58
N ASP A 191 16.17 -13.09 -10.61
CA ASP A 191 15.81 -14.47 -10.95
C ASP A 191 16.25 -15.45 -9.85
N TYR A 192 15.95 -16.74 -10.05
CA TYR A 192 16.30 -17.80 -9.10
C TYR A 192 17.82 -18.02 -8.96
N GLU A 193 18.64 -17.42 -9.84
CA GLU A 193 20.10 -17.45 -9.81
C GLU A 193 20.69 -16.18 -9.18
N GLY A 194 19.85 -15.23 -8.78
CA GLY A 194 20.24 -13.96 -8.18
C GLY A 194 20.63 -12.88 -9.19
N ASN A 195 20.37 -13.08 -10.48
CA ASN A 195 20.66 -12.09 -11.52
C ASN A 195 19.50 -11.09 -11.61
N ALA A 196 19.83 -9.80 -11.69
CA ALA A 196 18.82 -8.77 -11.93
C ALA A 196 18.30 -8.85 -13.37
N VAL A 197 17.02 -9.21 -13.51
CA VAL A 197 16.33 -9.37 -14.80
C VAL A 197 15.75 -8.03 -15.23
N ILE A 198 15.94 -7.67 -16.50
CA ILE A 198 15.35 -6.44 -17.06
C ILE A 198 13.85 -6.67 -17.29
N SER A 199 13.00 -5.85 -16.69
CA SER A 199 11.58 -5.80 -17.04
C SER A 199 11.43 -5.43 -18.52
N GLU A 200 10.46 -6.02 -19.23
CA GLU A 200 10.11 -5.62 -20.60
C GLU A 200 9.62 -4.16 -20.71
N MET A 201 9.48 -3.47 -19.57
CA MET A 201 9.14 -2.06 -19.52
C MET A 201 10.26 -1.22 -20.13
N ASN A 202 9.97 -0.67 -21.31
CA ASN A 202 10.75 0.34 -22.00
C ASN A 202 9.81 1.47 -22.47
N LYS A 203 10.33 2.44 -23.22
CA LYS A 203 9.55 3.57 -23.72
C LYS A 203 8.35 3.12 -24.57
N ASP A 204 8.59 2.32 -25.59
CA ASP A 204 7.54 1.84 -26.51
C ASP A 204 6.47 1.05 -25.76
N ARG A 205 6.88 0.29 -24.75
CA ARG A 205 5.98 -0.47 -23.89
C ARG A 205 5.15 0.45 -22.98
N LEU A 206 5.75 1.49 -22.42
CA LEU A 206 5.03 2.49 -21.64
C LEU A 206 4.00 3.23 -22.51
N GLU A 207 4.39 3.65 -23.71
CA GLU A 207 3.49 4.30 -24.67
C GLU A 207 2.33 3.37 -25.05
N ALA A 208 2.61 2.08 -25.33
CA ALA A 208 1.57 1.08 -25.57
C ALA A 208 0.62 0.92 -24.37
N VAL A 209 1.14 0.89 -23.15
CA VAL A 209 0.32 0.83 -21.91
C VAL A 209 -0.54 2.07 -21.76
N VAL A 210 0.01 3.25 -22.03
CA VAL A 210 -0.75 4.51 -22.03
C VAL A 210 -1.90 4.46 -23.03
N HIS A 211 -1.65 4.00 -24.26
CA HIS A 211 -2.69 3.85 -25.26
C HIS A 211 -3.73 2.79 -24.90
N ASP A 212 -3.31 1.66 -24.31
CA ASP A 212 -4.22 0.65 -23.78
C ASP A 212 -5.15 1.24 -22.73
N VAL A 213 -4.59 2.00 -21.76
CA VAL A 213 -5.36 2.69 -20.71
C VAL A 213 -6.33 3.69 -21.33
N ALA A 214 -5.88 4.51 -22.29
CA ALA A 214 -6.76 5.43 -23.01
C ALA A 214 -7.90 4.68 -23.75
N GLY A 215 -7.62 3.51 -24.34
CA GLY A 215 -8.61 2.65 -24.98
C GLY A 215 -9.61 2.00 -24.02
N THR A 216 -9.27 1.91 -22.73
CA THR A 216 -10.24 1.49 -21.69
C THR A 216 -11.18 2.61 -21.24
N LEU A 217 -10.88 3.86 -21.61
CA LEU A 217 -11.76 4.98 -21.31
C LEU A 217 -13.05 4.88 -22.14
N PRO A 218 -14.21 5.27 -21.59
CA PRO A 218 -15.46 5.27 -22.34
C PRO A 218 -15.33 6.04 -23.67
N GLY A 219 -15.68 5.42 -24.79
CA GLY A 219 -15.43 5.96 -26.14
C GLY A 219 -16.17 7.25 -26.53
N HIS A 220 -16.90 7.88 -25.60
CA HIS A 220 -17.46 9.22 -25.75
C HIS A 220 -16.59 10.32 -25.12
N LEU A 221 -15.52 9.95 -24.42
CA LEU A 221 -14.53 10.88 -23.92
C LEU A 221 -13.53 11.16 -25.05
N GLU A 222 -13.63 12.34 -25.66
CA GLU A 222 -12.64 12.81 -26.63
C GLU A 222 -11.32 13.04 -25.88
N LEU A 223 -10.35 12.17 -26.12
CA LEU A 223 -9.03 12.22 -25.53
C LEU A 223 -7.98 11.91 -26.60
N GLU A 224 -7.05 12.84 -26.77
CA GLU A 224 -5.85 12.70 -27.57
C GLU A 224 -4.64 12.70 -26.63
N LEU A 225 -3.62 11.92 -26.98
CA LEU A 225 -2.40 11.78 -26.21
C LEU A 225 -1.22 12.26 -27.04
N MET A 226 -0.37 13.08 -26.44
CA MET A 226 0.94 13.40 -27.00
C MET A 226 2.02 13.13 -25.97
N PHE A 227 3.20 12.74 -26.44
CA PHE A 227 4.36 12.52 -25.60
C PHE A 227 5.43 13.55 -25.97
N ASP A 228 5.94 14.26 -24.97
CA ASP A 228 7.21 14.98 -25.13
C ASP A 228 8.31 14.11 -24.55
N ASP A 229 9.01 13.51 -25.50
CA ASP A 229 10.14 12.64 -25.27
C ASP A 229 11.26 13.35 -24.51
N SER A 230 11.47 14.65 -24.74
CA SER A 230 12.63 15.35 -24.19
C SER A 230 12.54 15.61 -22.69
N ASP A 231 11.32 15.69 -22.15
CA ASP A 231 11.06 16.11 -20.77
C ASP A 231 10.29 15.07 -19.93
N ASP A 232 10.10 13.85 -20.44
CA ASP A 232 9.29 12.78 -19.83
C ASP A 232 7.88 13.29 -19.44
N VAL A 233 7.20 13.94 -20.39
CA VAL A 233 5.86 14.53 -20.17
C VAL A 233 4.82 13.82 -21.03
N ILE A 234 3.71 13.43 -20.40
CA ILE A 234 2.50 13.00 -21.08
C ILE A 234 1.58 14.21 -21.18
N TYR A 235 1.04 14.47 -22.36
CA TYR A 235 0.03 15.48 -22.61
C TYR A 235 -1.28 14.77 -22.84
N VAL A 236 -2.25 15.03 -21.96
CA VAL A 236 -3.62 14.60 -22.18
C VAL A 236 -4.39 15.77 -22.74
N ILE A 237 -4.89 15.62 -23.96
CA ILE A 237 -5.66 16.62 -24.67
C ILE A 237 -7.11 16.20 -24.63
N THR A 238 -7.94 16.96 -23.93
CA THR A 238 -9.37 16.70 -23.75
C THR A 238 -10.08 18.00 -23.37
N SER A 239 -11.38 18.11 -23.65
CA SER A 239 -12.18 19.27 -23.24
C SER A 239 -12.45 19.33 -21.73
N HIS A 240 -12.12 18.27 -20.99
CA HIS A 240 -12.55 18.03 -19.61
C HIS A 240 -11.38 17.67 -18.70
N GLU A 241 -11.08 18.52 -17.71
CA GLU A 241 -9.97 18.31 -16.76
C GLU A 241 -10.14 17.01 -15.96
N GLU A 242 -11.38 16.70 -15.59
CA GLU A 242 -11.78 15.47 -14.91
C GLU A 242 -11.41 14.20 -15.70
N VAL A 243 -11.48 14.26 -17.04
CA VAL A 243 -11.10 13.15 -17.92
C VAL A 243 -9.59 12.96 -17.91
N ALA A 244 -8.82 14.05 -17.91
CA ALA A 244 -7.38 13.99 -17.81
C ALA A 244 -6.93 13.43 -16.45
N ILE A 245 -7.49 13.92 -15.35
CA ILE A 245 -7.21 13.41 -14.00
C ILE A 245 -7.58 11.92 -13.91
N TYR A 246 -8.73 11.53 -14.45
CA TYR A 246 -9.17 10.14 -14.48
C TYR A 246 -8.18 9.26 -15.25
N PHE A 247 -7.76 9.69 -16.45
CA PHE A 247 -6.74 8.98 -17.24
C PHE A 247 -5.45 8.78 -16.44
N TYR A 248 -4.91 9.82 -15.80
CA TYR A 248 -3.67 9.70 -15.03
C TYR A 248 -3.82 8.73 -13.86
N ASN A 249 -4.95 8.76 -13.15
CA ASN A 249 -5.24 7.82 -12.06
C ASN A 249 -5.36 6.38 -12.57
N GLN A 250 -6.03 6.16 -13.71
CA GLN A 250 -6.13 4.83 -14.32
C GLN A 250 -4.75 4.31 -14.74
N LEU A 251 -3.88 5.18 -15.25
CA LEU A 251 -2.52 4.82 -15.63
C LEU A 251 -1.68 4.40 -14.40
N VAL A 252 -1.83 5.09 -13.25
CA VAL A 252 -1.21 4.65 -11.98
C VAL A 252 -1.64 3.24 -11.63
N SER A 253 -2.96 3.00 -11.54
CA SER A 253 -3.50 1.71 -11.13
C SER A 253 -3.10 0.59 -12.09
N TYR A 254 -3.15 0.84 -13.40
CA TYR A 254 -2.81 -0.16 -14.41
C TYR A 254 -1.35 -0.61 -14.32
N LEU A 255 -0.43 0.33 -14.14
CA LEU A 255 1.00 0.04 -14.02
C LEU A 255 1.33 -0.69 -12.71
N GLN A 256 0.68 -0.31 -11.61
CA GLN A 256 0.86 -0.98 -10.31
C GLN A 256 0.34 -2.43 -10.35
N ASP A 257 -0.88 -2.64 -10.85
CA ASP A 257 -1.55 -3.94 -10.80
C ASP A 257 -1.00 -4.96 -11.79
N ARG A 258 -0.63 -4.52 -13.01
CA ARG A 258 -0.30 -5.42 -14.12
C ARG A 258 1.17 -5.51 -14.47
N HIS A 259 1.95 -4.50 -14.09
CA HIS A 259 3.35 -4.39 -14.50
C HIS A 259 4.31 -4.23 -13.32
N HIS A 260 3.82 -4.27 -12.07
CA HIS A 260 4.61 -4.06 -10.86
C HIS A 260 5.46 -2.79 -10.92
N CYS A 261 4.93 -1.75 -11.58
CA CYS A 261 5.57 -0.46 -11.77
C CYS A 261 4.88 0.60 -10.91
N GLU A 262 5.65 1.46 -10.27
CA GLU A 262 5.16 2.63 -9.57
C GLU A 262 5.37 3.86 -10.47
N ILE A 263 4.31 4.55 -10.86
CA ILE A 263 4.40 5.81 -11.60
C ILE A 263 3.93 6.96 -10.72
N THR A 264 4.66 8.05 -10.75
CA THR A 264 4.31 9.30 -10.04
C THR A 264 4.24 10.44 -11.04
N PHE A 265 3.36 11.40 -10.76
CA PHE A 265 3.13 12.55 -11.64
C PHE A 265 3.42 13.86 -10.92
N GLU A 266 4.09 14.75 -11.64
CA GLU A 266 4.14 16.17 -11.35
C GLU A 266 3.21 16.88 -12.35
N PHE A 267 2.04 17.28 -11.87
CA PHE A 267 1.03 17.94 -12.70
C PHE A 267 1.42 19.39 -12.97
N LEU A 268 1.73 19.72 -14.22
CA LEU A 268 2.22 21.04 -14.62
C LEU A 268 1.10 22.08 -14.80
N TRP A 269 -0.17 21.67 -14.67
CA TRP A 269 -1.35 22.54 -14.81
C TRP A 269 -2.09 22.83 -13.51
N MET A 270 -1.77 22.13 -12.41
CA MET A 270 -2.39 22.35 -11.11
C MET A 270 -1.57 23.35 -10.28
N THR A 271 -2.22 24.41 -9.77
CA THR A 271 -1.65 25.25 -8.71
C THR A 271 -2.44 25.01 -7.43
N SER A 272 -1.76 24.60 -6.36
CA SER A 272 -2.30 24.36 -5.01
C SER A 272 -3.07 25.54 -4.42
N SER A 273 -3.97 25.45 -3.44
CA SER A 273 -4.87 24.42 -2.87
C SER A 273 -5.71 25.14 -1.77
N PRO A 274 -6.74 24.52 -1.18
CA PRO A 274 -7.93 25.18 -0.62
C PRO A 274 -7.83 25.66 0.84
N GLY A 275 -8.51 26.77 1.15
CA GLY A 275 -8.91 27.15 2.51
C GLY A 275 -8.55 28.58 2.94
N GLY A 276 -9.57 29.39 3.31
CA GLY A 276 -9.35 30.62 4.08
C GLY A 276 -10.30 31.80 3.79
N THR A 277 -11.53 31.72 4.29
CA THR A 277 -12.32 32.81 4.89
C THR A 277 -12.25 34.25 4.35
N GLY A 278 -13.42 34.75 3.92
CA GLY A 278 -14.01 35.94 4.54
C GLY A 278 -13.94 37.28 3.81
N GLY A 279 -15.12 37.85 3.54
CA GLY A 279 -15.33 39.28 3.26
C GLY A 279 -15.68 39.57 1.80
N GLY A 280 -16.80 40.20 1.45
CA GLY A 280 -17.80 40.85 2.28
C GLY A 280 -19.00 41.27 1.44
N MET A 281 -20.12 41.45 2.14
CA MET A 281 -21.33 42.12 1.66
C MET A 281 -21.07 43.62 1.43
N GLY A 282 -21.67 44.18 0.38
CA GLY A 282 -21.85 45.62 0.13
C GLY A 282 -22.00 45.86 -1.36
N GLY A 283 -23.17 46.10 -1.95
CA GLY A 283 -24.27 46.95 -1.51
C GLY A 283 -24.17 48.28 -2.25
N GLY A 284 -25.04 48.56 -3.22
CA GLY A 284 -25.12 49.88 -3.85
C GLY A 284 -25.71 49.97 -5.27
N MET A 285 -27.03 49.88 -5.35
CA MET A 285 -27.95 50.78 -6.07
C MET A 285 -27.63 51.32 -7.49
N GLY A 286 -28.62 51.17 -8.39
CA GLY A 286 -29.14 52.30 -9.18
C GLY A 286 -29.33 52.05 -10.68
N GLY A 287 -30.57 52.14 -11.18
CA GLY A 287 -30.82 52.28 -12.62
C GLY A 287 -32.23 51.90 -13.08
N SER A 288 -33.20 52.77 -12.81
CA SER A 288 -34.60 52.74 -13.25
C SER A 288 -34.79 52.67 -14.78
N SER A 289 -35.86 52.01 -15.24
CA SER A 289 -36.88 52.65 -16.11
C SER A 289 -38.09 51.73 -16.39
N GLU A 290 -39.25 52.38 -16.41
CA GLU A 290 -40.63 51.88 -16.36
C GLU A 290 -41.17 51.28 -17.66
N GLY A 291 -42.21 50.45 -17.51
CA GLY A 291 -43.17 50.10 -18.56
C GLY A 291 -44.27 49.15 -18.05
N SER A 292 -45.42 49.69 -17.64
CA SER A 292 -46.63 48.96 -17.15
C SER A 292 -47.57 48.56 -18.32
N PRO A 293 -48.80 48.03 -18.10
CA PRO A 293 -49.13 46.67 -17.64
C PRO A 293 -50.24 46.00 -18.49
N HIS A 294 -50.31 44.67 -18.56
CA HIS A 294 -51.50 43.82 -18.84
C HIS A 294 -51.00 42.36 -18.90
N SER A 295 -51.68 41.30 -18.47
CA SER A 295 -53.03 41.04 -18.01
C SER A 295 -53.02 39.76 -17.17
N SER A 296 -54.04 39.62 -16.33
CA SER A 296 -54.48 38.40 -15.62
C SER A 296 -54.19 37.06 -16.31
N GLY A 297 -53.65 36.12 -15.53
CA GLY A 297 -53.63 34.70 -15.84
C GLY A 297 -53.11 33.92 -14.64
N THR A 298 -53.99 33.22 -13.94
CA THR A 298 -53.65 32.25 -12.90
C THR A 298 -52.93 31.08 -13.59
N GLU A 299 -51.61 30.97 -13.45
CA GLU A 299 -50.89 29.75 -13.83
C GLU A 299 -50.45 29.03 -12.55
N LEU A 300 -51.02 27.83 -12.40
CA LEU A 300 -50.55 26.79 -11.53
C LEU A 300 -49.04 26.63 -11.72
N THR A 301 -48.27 26.57 -10.63
CA THR A 301 -46.86 26.20 -10.67
C THR A 301 -46.72 24.86 -11.41
N GLU A 302 -46.34 24.92 -12.68
CA GLU A 302 -45.94 23.76 -13.45
C GLU A 302 -44.74 23.12 -12.74
N GLU A 303 -44.90 21.89 -12.27
CA GLU A 303 -43.76 21.03 -11.97
C GLU A 303 -42.91 20.97 -13.24
N LYS A 304 -41.71 21.57 -13.19
CA LYS A 304 -40.73 21.43 -14.27
C LYS A 304 -40.47 19.94 -14.49
N GLN A 305 -40.97 19.43 -15.60
CA GLN A 305 -40.71 18.07 -16.05
C GLN A 305 -39.19 17.87 -16.19
N VAL A 306 -38.70 16.71 -15.77
CA VAL A 306 -37.29 16.32 -15.94
C VAL A 306 -36.94 16.47 -17.43
N PRO A 307 -35.82 17.11 -17.79
CA PRO A 307 -35.37 17.04 -19.16
C PRO A 307 -35.04 15.57 -19.47
N ASP A 308 -35.74 14.96 -20.44
CA ASP A 308 -35.56 13.57 -20.93
C ASP A 308 -34.13 13.22 -21.38
N ASN A 309 -33.21 14.19 -21.27
CA ASN A 309 -31.85 14.15 -21.75
C ASN A 309 -30.80 14.06 -20.62
N ILE A 310 -31.15 14.06 -19.33
CA ILE A 310 -30.17 13.93 -18.25
C ILE A 310 -29.90 12.47 -17.92
N VAL A 311 -28.64 12.05 -18.06
CA VAL A 311 -28.17 10.72 -17.67
C VAL A 311 -27.25 10.82 -16.46
N VAL A 312 -27.46 9.91 -15.52
CA VAL A 312 -26.68 9.77 -14.29
C VAL A 312 -26.04 8.40 -14.33
N ASN A 313 -24.71 8.35 -14.22
CA ASN A 313 -23.95 7.12 -14.32
C ASN A 313 -22.98 7.00 -13.15
N LEU A 314 -23.12 5.94 -12.37
CA LEU A 314 -22.26 5.60 -11.25
C LEU A 314 -21.17 4.62 -11.70
N LYS A 315 -19.94 4.89 -11.30
CA LYS A 315 -18.73 4.08 -11.51
C LYS A 315 -18.04 3.79 -10.18
N THR A 316 -17.08 2.87 -10.18
CA THR A 316 -16.24 2.57 -9.01
C THR A 316 -14.77 2.55 -9.38
N SER A 317 -13.91 2.92 -8.44
CA SER A 317 -12.46 2.75 -8.57
C SER A 317 -12.01 1.29 -8.42
N SER A 318 -12.88 0.40 -7.94
CA SER A 318 -12.62 -1.04 -7.79
C SER A 318 -12.82 -1.78 -9.13
N LEU A 319 -11.84 -1.72 -10.02
CA LEU A 319 -11.92 -2.29 -11.39
C LEU A 319 -12.10 -3.81 -11.43
N SER A 320 -11.53 -4.53 -10.45
CA SER A 320 -11.74 -5.98 -10.30
C SER A 320 -13.15 -6.34 -9.84
N GLY A 321 -13.92 -5.34 -9.39
CA GLY A 321 -15.17 -5.54 -8.66
C GLY A 321 -14.97 -6.17 -7.28
N GLN A 322 -13.74 -6.24 -6.75
CA GLN A 322 -13.43 -6.87 -5.48
C GLN A 322 -12.55 -5.97 -4.60
N VAL A 323 -12.93 -5.82 -3.33
CA VAL A 323 -12.21 -4.99 -2.35
C VAL A 323 -12.08 -5.75 -1.03
N GLU A 324 -10.93 -5.69 -0.36
CA GLU A 324 -10.77 -6.31 0.96
C GLU A 324 -11.30 -5.38 2.06
N ILE A 325 -11.94 -5.94 3.09
CA ILE A 325 -12.44 -5.16 4.23
C ILE A 325 -11.29 -4.44 4.92
N GLY A 326 -11.48 -3.13 5.15
CA GLY A 326 -10.45 -2.23 5.63
C GLY A 326 -9.93 -1.29 4.54
N ASP A 327 -9.93 -1.72 3.29
CA ASP A 327 -9.50 -0.91 2.16
C ASP A 327 -10.56 0.13 1.76
N VAL A 328 -10.11 1.17 1.08
CA VAL A 328 -10.94 2.29 0.63
C VAL A 328 -11.09 2.26 -0.88
N TYR A 329 -12.32 2.49 -1.34
CA TYR A 329 -12.65 2.66 -2.76
C TYR A 329 -13.65 3.81 -2.93
N TYR A 330 -13.83 4.24 -4.17
CA TYR A 330 -14.63 5.42 -4.50
C TYR A 330 -15.80 5.05 -5.39
N LEU A 331 -16.97 5.60 -5.08
CA LEU A 331 -18.13 5.61 -5.96
C LEU A 331 -18.18 6.97 -6.64
N MET A 332 -18.09 7.00 -7.97
CA MET A 332 -17.94 8.23 -8.76
C MET A 332 -19.15 8.42 -9.65
N LEU A 333 -19.78 9.58 -9.55
CA LEU A 333 -21.00 9.92 -10.27
C LEU A 333 -20.70 10.83 -11.46
N ASP A 334 -21.02 10.37 -12.66
CA ASP A 334 -21.01 11.17 -13.88
C ASP A 334 -22.45 11.63 -14.19
N ILE A 335 -22.61 12.92 -14.44
CA ILE A 335 -23.90 13.50 -14.86
C ILE A 335 -23.68 14.20 -16.18
N TYR A 336 -24.45 13.85 -17.20
CA TYR A 336 -24.33 14.48 -18.51
C TYR A 336 -25.67 14.65 -19.20
N ASN A 337 -25.73 15.63 -20.10
CA ASN A 337 -26.88 15.91 -20.92
C ASN A 337 -26.68 15.25 -22.30
N THR A 338 -27.57 14.34 -22.69
CA THR A 338 -27.56 13.69 -24.01
C THR A 338 -27.93 14.64 -25.14
N ASN A 339 -28.47 15.83 -24.82
CA ASN A 339 -28.51 16.95 -25.74
C ASN A 339 -27.17 17.71 -25.67
N PRO A 340 -26.36 17.73 -26.74
CA PRO A 340 -25.05 18.39 -26.75
C PRO A 340 -25.08 19.91 -26.49
N GLN A 341 -26.24 20.54 -26.69
CA GLN A 341 -26.46 21.97 -26.44
C GLN A 341 -27.15 22.22 -25.09
N GLY A 342 -27.57 21.16 -24.40
CA GLY A 342 -28.23 21.21 -23.11
C GLY A 342 -27.21 21.39 -21.98
N ARG A 343 -27.50 22.31 -21.06
CA ARG A 343 -26.69 22.47 -19.85
C ARG A 343 -26.99 21.34 -18.87
N ILE A 344 -26.00 20.97 -18.06
CA ILE A 344 -26.22 20.14 -16.87
C ILE A 344 -26.96 21.01 -15.85
N PRO A 345 -28.09 20.53 -15.31
CA PRO A 345 -28.84 21.28 -14.30
C PRO A 345 -28.07 21.37 -12.99
N ASN A 346 -28.34 22.41 -12.19
CA ASN A 346 -27.81 22.49 -10.83
C ASN A 346 -28.38 21.34 -10.00
N ILE A 347 -27.49 20.67 -9.26
CA ILE A 347 -27.85 19.56 -8.38
C ILE A 347 -28.06 20.12 -6.98
N GLU A 348 -29.25 19.90 -6.43
CA GLU A 348 -29.60 20.27 -5.06
C GLU A 348 -29.00 19.28 -4.05
N ASN A 349 -29.07 17.99 -4.38
CA ASN A 349 -28.64 16.91 -3.51
C ASN A 349 -28.31 15.63 -4.30
N ILE A 350 -27.39 14.85 -3.77
CA ILE A 350 -26.97 13.52 -4.21
C ILE A 350 -27.07 12.58 -3.01
N GLU A 351 -27.78 11.47 -3.17
CA GLU A 351 -27.91 10.45 -2.13
C GLU A 351 -27.37 9.12 -2.66
N TYR A 352 -26.37 8.56 -1.97
CA TYR A 352 -25.80 7.26 -2.32
C TYR A 352 -26.49 6.15 -1.54
N PHE A 353 -26.81 5.06 -2.22
CA PHE A 353 -27.46 3.89 -1.64
C PHE A 353 -26.56 2.68 -1.77
N VAL A 354 -26.61 1.83 -0.74
CA VAL A 354 -26.01 0.50 -0.77
C VAL A 354 -27.08 -0.55 -0.51
N ARG A 355 -27.00 -1.68 -1.20
CA ARG A 355 -27.85 -2.85 -0.97
C ARG A 355 -27.00 -4.11 -1.04
N ARG A 356 -27.13 -5.01 -0.07
CA ARG A 356 -26.59 -6.36 -0.17
C ARG A 356 -27.41 -7.17 -1.17
N SER A 357 -26.79 -7.70 -2.22
CA SER A 357 -27.48 -8.43 -3.29
C SER A 357 -28.25 -9.66 -2.80
N THR A 358 -27.76 -10.34 -1.74
CA THR A 358 -28.35 -11.60 -1.26
C THR A 358 -29.54 -11.41 -0.32
N THR A 359 -29.52 -10.40 0.55
CA THR A 359 -30.57 -10.19 1.58
C THR A 359 -31.45 -8.98 1.30
N GLY A 360 -31.03 -8.08 0.41
CA GLY A 360 -31.68 -6.79 0.19
C GLY A 360 -31.45 -5.77 1.30
N GLN A 361 -30.69 -6.10 2.36
CA GLN A 361 -30.38 -5.17 3.45
C GLN A 361 -29.51 -4.01 2.95
N GLY A 362 -29.76 -2.81 3.47
CA GLY A 362 -29.02 -1.60 3.16
C GLY A 362 -29.92 -0.37 3.18
N GLY A 363 -29.53 0.67 2.46
CA GLY A 363 -30.25 1.92 2.39
C GLY A 363 -29.32 3.09 2.06
N SER A 364 -29.78 4.30 2.39
CA SER A 364 -29.01 5.52 2.20
C SER A 364 -27.72 5.51 3.04
N LEU A 365 -26.64 5.96 2.41
CA LEU A 365 -25.33 6.23 3.00
C LEU A 365 -25.19 7.70 3.42
N GLY A 366 -26.19 8.54 3.13
CA GLY A 366 -26.21 9.97 3.43
C GLY A 366 -26.43 10.83 2.18
N GLU A 367 -26.88 12.05 2.46
CA GLU A 367 -27.06 13.13 1.49
C GLU A 367 -25.78 13.95 1.37
N THR A 368 -25.42 14.35 0.16
CA THR A 368 -24.23 15.16 -0.15
C THR A 368 -24.42 15.94 -1.45
N ILE A 369 -23.49 16.84 -1.78
CA ILE A 369 -23.36 17.44 -3.12
C ILE A 369 -22.08 16.96 -3.83
N ASP A 370 -21.27 16.15 -3.16
CA ASP A 370 -20.04 15.60 -3.71
C ASP A 370 -20.37 14.49 -4.71
N MET A 371 -19.80 14.58 -5.90
CA MET A 371 -19.96 13.56 -6.96
C MET A 371 -19.10 12.31 -6.70
N VAL A 372 -18.27 12.32 -5.65
CA VAL A 372 -17.44 11.19 -5.24
C VAL A 372 -17.76 10.83 -3.80
N TYR A 373 -18.16 9.57 -3.58
CA TYR A 373 -18.37 9.02 -2.25
C TYR A 373 -17.23 8.06 -1.89
N THR A 374 -16.48 8.39 -0.84
CA THR A 374 -15.43 7.53 -0.28
C THR A 374 -16.05 6.43 0.58
N ARG A 375 -15.84 5.17 0.19
CA ARG A 375 -16.30 4.01 0.94
C ARG A 375 -15.12 3.20 1.46
N LYS A 376 -15.06 3.01 2.77
CA LYS A 376 -14.27 1.95 3.39
C LYS A 376 -15.08 0.66 3.33
N ALA A 377 -14.48 -0.43 2.85
CA ALA A 377 -15.12 -1.74 2.89
C ALA A 377 -15.23 -2.20 4.35
N ILE A 378 -16.44 -2.54 4.80
CA ILE A 378 -16.73 -2.83 6.21
C ILE A 378 -17.51 -4.14 6.41
N SER A 379 -17.96 -4.79 5.34
CA SER A 379 -18.66 -6.05 5.46
C SER A 379 -18.31 -6.95 4.29
N ALA A 380 -18.15 -8.25 4.52
CA ALA A 380 -17.97 -9.18 3.41
C ALA A 380 -19.32 -9.37 2.68
N GLY A 381 -19.28 -9.58 1.38
CA GLY A 381 -20.45 -9.87 0.54
C GLY A 381 -20.46 -9.11 -0.78
N THR A 382 -21.51 -9.32 -1.56
CA THR A 382 -21.76 -8.58 -2.79
C THR A 382 -22.74 -7.45 -2.54
N PHE A 383 -22.35 -6.25 -2.92
CA PHE A 383 -23.09 -5.01 -2.69
C PHE A 383 -23.36 -4.30 -4.02
N GLU A 384 -24.56 -3.78 -4.11
CA GLU A 384 -25.06 -2.97 -5.21
C GLU A 384 -25.17 -1.53 -4.74
N PHE A 385 -24.61 -0.61 -5.53
CA PHE A 385 -24.62 0.80 -5.27
C PHE A 385 -25.40 1.53 -6.34
N VAL A 386 -26.18 2.52 -5.92
CA VAL A 386 -26.93 3.44 -6.79
C VAL A 386 -26.79 4.83 -6.19
N ALA A 387 -26.66 5.84 -7.02
CA ALA A 387 -26.79 7.23 -6.59
C ALA A 387 -28.09 7.81 -7.13
N VAL A 388 -28.72 8.67 -6.34
CA VAL A 388 -29.95 9.36 -6.71
C VAL A 388 -29.69 10.86 -6.59
N ILE A 389 -29.88 11.59 -7.68
CA ILE A 389 -29.74 13.05 -7.68
C ILE A 389 -31.12 13.73 -7.63
N GLN A 390 -31.16 14.89 -6.99
CA GLN A 390 -32.29 15.82 -7.03
C GLN A 390 -31.84 17.11 -7.69
N ILE A 391 -32.60 17.57 -8.69
CA ILE A 391 -32.32 18.80 -9.43
C ILE A 391 -32.94 19.99 -8.71
N GLU A 392 -32.18 21.08 -8.59
CA GLU A 392 -32.60 22.32 -7.92
C GLU A 392 -33.92 22.86 -8.51
N GLY A 393 -34.87 23.13 -7.62
CA GLY A 393 -36.18 23.65 -8.01
C GLY A 393 -37.12 22.62 -8.63
N THR A 394 -36.80 21.32 -8.52
CA THR A 394 -37.68 20.21 -8.91
C THR A 394 -37.86 19.23 -7.76
N THR A 395 -39.01 18.58 -7.70
CA THR A 395 -39.27 17.44 -6.80
C THR A 395 -38.79 16.10 -7.38
N ASN A 396 -38.25 16.13 -8.61
CA ASN A 396 -37.91 14.94 -9.38
C ASN A 396 -36.53 14.39 -9.00
N LYS A 397 -36.45 13.06 -8.86
CA LYS A 397 -35.24 12.32 -8.54
C LYS A 397 -34.81 11.45 -9.73
N ILE A 398 -33.52 11.47 -10.08
CA ILE A 398 -32.95 10.65 -11.17
C ILE A 398 -31.96 9.66 -10.55
N SER A 399 -32.13 8.36 -10.85
CA SER A 399 -31.24 7.31 -10.35
C SER A 399 -30.15 6.96 -11.37
N SER A 400 -28.97 6.60 -10.88
CA SER A 400 -27.90 6.04 -11.69
C SER A 400 -28.16 4.59 -12.12
N ASN A 401 -27.29 4.06 -12.97
CA ASN A 401 -27.08 2.61 -13.07
C ASN A 401 -26.62 2.01 -11.73
N THR A 402 -26.70 0.69 -11.62
CA THR A 402 -26.18 -0.05 -10.47
C THR A 402 -24.72 -0.44 -10.67
N VAL A 403 -23.90 -0.21 -9.65
CA VAL A 403 -22.52 -0.70 -9.56
C VAL A 403 -22.45 -1.85 -8.57
N THR A 404 -21.85 -2.96 -8.94
CA THR A 404 -21.72 -4.14 -8.08
C THR A 404 -20.28 -4.36 -7.64
N ILE A 405 -20.07 -4.49 -6.33
CA ILE A 405 -18.75 -4.70 -5.71
C ILE A 405 -18.82 -5.84 -4.71
N LYS A 406 -17.83 -6.72 -4.73
CA LYS A 406 -17.64 -7.80 -3.76
C LYS A 406 -16.61 -7.38 -2.71
N GLU A 407 -17.07 -7.08 -1.51
CA GLU A 407 -16.17 -6.85 -0.38
C GLU A 407 -15.78 -8.22 0.24
N MET A 408 -14.50 -8.43 0.53
CA MET A 408 -13.91 -9.71 0.93
C MET A 408 -13.34 -9.65 2.35
N CYS A 409 -13.46 -10.75 3.09
CA CYS A 409 -12.74 -10.87 4.36
C CYS A 409 -11.21 -10.78 4.15
N PRO A 410 -10.47 -10.23 5.13
CA PRO A 410 -9.02 -10.17 5.07
C PRO A 410 -8.39 -11.55 5.05
N SER A 411 -7.22 -11.66 4.42
CA SER A 411 -6.44 -12.89 4.45
C SER A 411 -5.78 -13.13 5.82
N ILE A 412 -5.56 -14.39 6.18
CA ILE A 412 -4.82 -14.80 7.38
C ILE A 412 -3.43 -14.17 7.48
N SER A 413 -2.80 -13.82 6.35
CA SER A 413 -1.52 -13.11 6.33
C SER A 413 -1.57 -11.73 7.01
N LYS A 414 -2.74 -11.08 7.07
CA LYS A 414 -2.92 -9.76 7.69
C LYS A 414 -2.93 -9.81 9.22
N PHE A 415 -3.27 -10.96 9.82
CA PHE A 415 -3.44 -11.04 11.27
C PHE A 415 -2.59 -12.10 11.98
N LYS A 416 -2.11 -13.14 11.28
CA LYS A 416 -1.41 -14.26 11.94
C LYS A 416 -0.15 -13.85 12.71
N ASP A 417 0.56 -12.82 12.23
CA ASP A 417 1.82 -12.37 12.83
C ASP A 417 1.64 -11.18 13.78
N LEU A 418 0.40 -10.75 14.02
CA LEU A 418 0.15 -9.61 14.91
C LEU A 418 0.44 -9.97 16.37
N PRO A 419 1.05 -9.06 17.16
CA PRO A 419 1.33 -9.31 18.57
C PRO A 419 0.10 -9.72 19.38
N VAL A 420 -1.06 -9.13 19.10
CA VAL A 420 -2.33 -9.48 19.78
C VAL A 420 -2.73 -10.95 19.56
N VAL A 421 -2.47 -11.50 18.38
CA VAL A 421 -2.78 -12.89 18.03
C VAL A 421 -1.73 -13.84 18.62
N GLN A 422 -0.44 -13.49 18.50
CA GLN A 422 0.65 -14.27 19.07
C GLN A 422 0.56 -14.39 20.59
N ASN A 423 0.31 -13.28 21.28
CA ASN A 423 0.15 -13.26 22.74
C ASN A 423 -1.04 -14.10 23.16
N ARG A 424 -2.17 -14.00 22.44
CA ARG A 424 -3.35 -14.82 22.74
C ARG A 424 -3.09 -16.32 22.57
N ALA A 425 -2.31 -16.71 21.57
CA ALA A 425 -1.90 -18.10 21.36
C ALA A 425 -1.17 -18.68 22.59
N ILE A 426 -0.26 -17.88 23.16
CA ILE A 426 0.52 -18.23 24.34
C ILE A 426 -0.36 -18.29 25.59
N GLU A 427 -1.32 -17.37 25.73
CA GLU A 427 -2.31 -17.41 26.82
C GLU A 427 -3.14 -18.69 26.79
N LEU A 428 -3.73 -19.04 25.64
CA LEU A 428 -4.52 -20.26 25.47
C LEU A 428 -3.72 -21.52 25.78
N TRP A 429 -2.46 -21.55 25.33
CA TRP A 429 -1.53 -22.65 25.68
C TRP A 429 -1.32 -22.76 27.18
N ASN A 430 -1.12 -21.64 27.88
CA ASN A 430 -0.96 -21.63 29.33
C ASN A 430 -2.24 -22.08 30.04
N GLU A 431 -3.43 -21.74 29.50
CA GLU A 431 -4.71 -22.27 29.99
C GLU A 431 -4.77 -23.80 29.84
N THR A 432 -4.40 -24.34 28.67
CA THR A 432 -4.29 -25.79 28.45
C THR A 432 -3.33 -26.44 29.45
N VAL A 433 -2.11 -25.92 29.60
CA VAL A 433 -1.11 -26.44 30.55
C VAL A 433 -1.64 -26.43 31.99
N ASN A 434 -2.30 -25.35 32.39
CA ASN A 434 -2.86 -25.23 33.73
C ASN A 434 -3.99 -26.23 33.96
N TYR A 435 -4.88 -26.43 32.98
CA TYR A 435 -5.93 -27.43 33.04
C TYR A 435 -5.33 -28.84 33.21
N SER A 436 -4.40 -29.24 32.34
CA SER A 436 -3.80 -30.58 32.40
C SER A 436 -3.01 -30.79 33.70
N ARG A 437 -2.36 -29.74 34.23
CA ARG A 437 -1.66 -29.80 35.53
C ARG A 437 -2.62 -30.08 36.68
N GLN A 438 -3.78 -29.43 36.69
CA GLN A 438 -4.82 -29.61 37.71
C GLN A 438 -5.40 -31.03 37.64
N HIS A 439 -5.48 -31.62 36.44
CA HIS A 439 -6.05 -32.95 36.20
C HIS A 439 -4.99 -34.05 35.98
N LYS A 440 -3.75 -33.82 36.41
CA LYS A 440 -2.63 -34.76 36.19
C LYS A 440 -2.86 -36.16 36.76
N SER A 441 -3.66 -36.31 37.81
CA SER A 441 -3.97 -37.61 38.43
C SER A 441 -4.95 -38.44 37.61
N THR A 442 -5.71 -37.82 36.70
CA THR A 442 -6.69 -38.49 35.84
C THR A 442 -6.27 -38.54 34.38
N HIS A 443 -5.05 -38.06 34.07
CA HIS A 443 -4.53 -37.90 32.71
C HIS A 443 -5.43 -37.06 31.79
N GLU A 444 -6.24 -36.16 32.36
CA GLU A 444 -7.17 -35.36 31.57
C GLU A 444 -6.51 -34.09 31.04
N THR A 445 -6.89 -33.68 29.83
CA THR A 445 -6.44 -32.46 29.19
C THR A 445 -7.57 -31.78 28.42
N CYS A 446 -7.43 -30.49 28.14
CA CYS A 446 -8.40 -29.71 27.39
C CYS A 446 -7.67 -28.72 26.47
N GLU A 447 -8.11 -28.63 25.22
CA GLU A 447 -7.69 -27.58 24.30
C GLU A 447 -8.51 -26.32 24.55
N PHE A 448 -7.92 -25.16 24.30
CA PHE A 448 -8.61 -23.87 24.41
C PHE A 448 -8.40 -23.08 23.14
N GLY A 449 -9.46 -22.40 22.69
CA GLY A 449 -9.42 -21.55 21.51
C GLY A 449 -10.17 -20.24 21.68
N CYS A 450 -10.13 -19.40 20.66
CA CYS A 450 -11.00 -18.24 20.53
C CYS A 450 -11.15 -17.83 19.06
N PHE A 451 -12.11 -16.95 18.80
CA PHE A 451 -12.20 -16.27 17.50
C PHE A 451 -11.19 -15.12 17.43
N VAL A 452 -10.77 -14.80 16.20
CA VAL A 452 -10.06 -13.57 15.85
C VAL A 452 -11.07 -12.64 15.20
N TYR A 453 -11.14 -11.40 15.68
CA TYR A 453 -12.05 -10.37 15.21
C TYR A 453 -11.32 -9.22 14.53
N LEU A 454 -11.94 -8.64 13.51
CA LEU A 454 -11.58 -7.35 12.94
C LEU A 454 -12.69 -6.36 13.31
N ASN A 455 -12.34 -5.28 14.02
CA ASN A 455 -13.27 -4.19 14.25
C ASN A 455 -13.39 -3.36 12.96
N THR A 456 -14.55 -3.39 12.30
CA THR A 456 -14.69 -2.80 10.97
C THR A 456 -14.73 -1.27 10.98
N ARG A 457 -14.95 -0.65 12.14
CA ARG A 457 -14.83 0.80 12.33
C ARG A 457 -13.36 1.22 12.34
N THR A 458 -12.57 0.64 13.24
CA THR A 458 -11.18 1.06 13.48
C THR A 458 -10.20 0.41 12.51
N GLY A 459 -10.48 -0.81 12.05
CA GLY A 459 -9.52 -1.65 11.32
C GLY A 459 -8.59 -2.44 12.23
N GLU A 460 -8.82 -2.43 13.54
CA GLU A 460 -7.97 -3.13 14.51
C GLU A 460 -8.41 -4.57 14.73
N TYR A 461 -7.43 -5.48 14.84
CA TYR A 461 -7.65 -6.88 15.17
C TYR A 461 -7.62 -7.10 16.69
N HIS A 462 -8.48 -8.00 17.17
CA HIS A 462 -8.47 -8.45 18.56
C HIS A 462 -8.94 -9.89 18.68
N CYS A 463 -8.68 -10.52 19.83
CA CYS A 463 -9.08 -11.89 20.09
C CYS A 463 -10.26 -11.97 21.06
N GLY A 464 -11.13 -12.94 20.82
CA GLY A 464 -12.32 -13.19 21.62
C GLY A 464 -12.07 -13.84 22.98
N PRO A 465 -13.16 -14.05 23.74
CA PRO A 465 -13.12 -14.82 24.98
C PRO A 465 -12.67 -16.26 24.72
N THR A 466 -12.14 -16.91 25.76
CA THR A 466 -11.72 -18.31 25.69
C THR A 466 -12.93 -19.22 25.48
N ILE A 467 -12.79 -20.16 24.54
CA ILE A 467 -13.71 -21.25 24.24
C ILE A 467 -13.02 -22.55 24.67
N PRO A 468 -13.51 -23.24 25.71
CA PRO A 468 -12.98 -24.54 26.09
C PRO A 468 -13.39 -25.60 25.05
N GLY A 469 -12.47 -26.50 24.75
CA GLY A 469 -12.77 -27.75 24.06
C GLY A 469 -13.37 -28.80 24.99
N GLU A 470 -13.68 -29.96 24.44
CA GLU A 470 -14.13 -31.11 25.23
C GLU A 470 -12.92 -31.76 25.94
N PRO A 471 -12.97 -31.96 27.28
CA PRO A 471 -11.90 -32.64 27.98
C PRO A 471 -11.70 -34.08 27.52
N VAL A 472 -10.45 -34.50 27.36
CA VAL A 472 -10.08 -35.86 26.93
C VAL A 472 -9.06 -36.48 27.87
N LYS A 473 -9.09 -37.81 27.99
CA LYS A 473 -8.15 -38.57 28.82
C LYS A 473 -7.01 -39.16 27.99
N LEU A 474 -5.79 -38.75 28.29
CA LEU A 474 -4.55 -39.22 27.69
C LEU A 474 -4.12 -40.58 28.28
N THR A 475 -5.03 -41.56 28.28
CA THR A 475 -4.75 -42.97 28.64
C THR A 475 -4.65 -43.87 27.40
N GLY A 476 -4.85 -43.30 26.23
CA GLY A 476 -4.78 -43.91 24.90
C GLY A 476 -4.73 -42.82 23.82
N PRO A 477 -4.66 -43.17 22.53
CA PRO A 477 -4.78 -42.21 21.44
C PRO A 477 -6.16 -41.53 21.48
N VAL A 478 -6.16 -40.21 21.67
CA VAL A 478 -7.38 -39.38 21.72
C VAL A 478 -7.16 -38.09 20.96
N LYS A 479 -8.26 -37.47 20.56
CA LYS A 479 -8.27 -36.20 19.83
C LYS A 479 -8.92 -35.13 20.71
N GLY A 480 -8.20 -34.05 20.98
CA GLY A 480 -8.79 -32.82 21.53
C GLY A 480 -9.51 -32.04 20.42
N THR A 481 -10.58 -31.32 20.76
CA THR A 481 -11.29 -30.49 19.78
C THR A 481 -11.90 -29.28 20.46
N VAL A 482 -11.71 -28.12 19.85
CA VAL A 482 -12.45 -26.89 20.18
C VAL A 482 -13.57 -26.70 19.17
N HIS A 483 -14.81 -26.63 19.67
CA HIS A 483 -15.99 -26.45 18.82
C HIS A 483 -16.29 -24.96 18.61
N PHE A 484 -15.91 -24.43 17.45
CA PHE A 484 -16.22 -23.06 17.05
C PHE A 484 -17.64 -22.97 16.48
N VAL A 485 -18.55 -22.33 17.23
CA VAL A 485 -19.92 -22.06 16.78
C VAL A 485 -20.08 -20.56 16.57
N TYR A 486 -20.46 -20.16 15.35
CA TYR A 486 -20.70 -18.76 14.99
C TYR A 486 -21.93 -18.65 14.08
N SER A 487 -22.63 -17.52 14.17
CA SER A 487 -23.76 -17.23 13.28
C SER A 487 -23.26 -16.67 11.94
N PRO A 488 -24.02 -16.85 10.85
CA PRO A 488 -23.79 -16.12 9.60
C PRO A 488 -23.81 -14.62 9.85
N GLN A 489 -22.83 -13.90 9.31
CA GLN A 489 -22.62 -12.47 9.52
C GLN A 489 -23.33 -11.65 8.45
N ASN A 490 -24.67 -11.70 8.46
CA ASN A 490 -25.55 -10.90 7.59
C ASN A 490 -25.80 -9.50 8.16
N TYR A 491 -24.73 -8.73 8.35
CA TYR A 491 -24.83 -7.38 8.90
C TYR A 491 -25.32 -6.37 7.86
N ASP A 492 -25.94 -5.29 8.34
CA ASP A 492 -26.27 -4.14 7.50
C ASP A 492 -24.96 -3.52 6.95
N PRO A 493 -24.82 -3.32 5.63
CA PRO A 493 -23.59 -2.78 5.03
C PRO A 493 -23.27 -1.32 5.38
N ARG A 494 -24.09 -0.69 6.22
CA ARG A 494 -23.92 0.68 6.74
C ARG A 494 -23.44 0.71 8.18
N GLU A 495 -23.55 -0.40 8.90
CA GLU A 495 -23.22 -0.48 10.32
C GLU A 495 -21.87 -1.17 10.52
N THR A 496 -21.05 -0.62 11.42
CA THR A 496 -19.77 -1.24 11.80
C THR A 496 -19.98 -2.28 12.91
N PHE A 497 -19.18 -3.34 12.91
CA PHE A 497 -19.28 -4.47 13.83
C PHE A 497 -17.92 -5.17 13.99
N ASP A 498 -17.86 -6.17 14.86
CA ASP A 498 -16.69 -7.05 14.99
C ASP A 498 -16.87 -8.28 14.09
N LEU A 499 -16.14 -8.28 12.98
CA LEU A 499 -16.14 -9.35 11.99
C LEU A 499 -15.29 -10.52 12.48
N ILE A 500 -15.84 -11.74 12.52
CA ILE A 500 -15.01 -12.93 12.77
C ILE A 500 -14.20 -13.20 11.50
N VAL A 501 -12.88 -13.16 11.60
CA VAL A 501 -11.96 -13.35 10.46
C VAL A 501 -11.19 -14.67 10.50
N GLY A 502 -11.14 -15.31 11.68
CA GLY A 502 -10.45 -16.58 11.85
C GLY A 502 -10.59 -17.16 13.25
N THR A 503 -9.86 -18.24 13.49
CA THR A 503 -9.81 -18.95 14.76
C THR A 503 -8.38 -19.16 15.22
N ILE A 504 -8.20 -19.26 16.53
CA ILE A 504 -6.95 -19.70 17.12
C ILE A 504 -7.23 -20.72 18.22
N HIS A 505 -6.44 -21.78 18.31
CA HIS A 505 -6.47 -22.68 19.46
C HIS A 505 -5.07 -23.21 19.81
N SER A 506 -4.93 -23.76 21.00
CA SER A 506 -3.72 -24.45 21.43
C SER A 506 -3.98 -25.94 21.59
N HIS A 507 -3.02 -26.74 21.13
CA HIS A 507 -2.94 -28.15 21.49
C HIS A 507 -2.46 -28.32 22.94
N TYR A 508 -2.37 -29.56 23.39
CA TYR A 508 -2.00 -29.92 24.75
C TYR A 508 -0.59 -30.48 24.93
N PRO A 509 0.01 -30.31 26.13
CA PRO A 509 1.27 -30.94 26.49
C PRO A 509 1.08 -32.44 26.81
N MET A 510 2.14 -33.23 26.61
CA MET A 510 2.15 -34.68 26.89
C MET A 510 2.78 -35.04 28.25
N ILE A 511 3.23 -34.06 29.05
CA ILE A 511 3.93 -34.29 30.32
C ILE A 511 3.13 -35.15 31.33
N TRP A 512 1.79 -35.07 31.31
CA TRP A 512 0.90 -35.84 32.20
C TRP A 512 0.12 -36.93 31.46
N ALA A 513 0.55 -37.34 30.27
CA ALA A 513 -0.04 -38.47 29.55
C ALA A 513 0.38 -39.81 30.18
N ALA A 514 -0.40 -40.87 29.94
CA ALA A 514 -0.01 -42.22 30.31
C ALA A 514 1.25 -42.66 29.52
N PRO A 515 2.15 -43.47 30.12
CA PRO A 515 3.38 -43.90 29.46
C PRO A 515 3.15 -44.58 28.11
N GLY A 516 4.02 -44.30 27.13
CA GLY A 516 3.97 -44.90 25.80
C GLY A 516 3.07 -44.19 24.78
N LEU A 517 2.51 -43.02 25.13
CA LEU A 517 1.79 -42.18 24.19
C LEU A 517 2.72 -41.16 23.53
N GLU A 518 2.40 -40.83 22.28
CA GLU A 518 3.05 -39.79 21.48
C GLU A 518 2.01 -38.99 20.69
N ARG A 519 2.37 -37.78 20.29
CA ARG A 519 1.52 -36.90 19.48
C ARG A 519 2.37 -36.12 18.49
N ASP A 520 1.98 -36.14 17.24
CA ASP A 520 2.58 -35.30 16.20
C ASP A 520 2.15 -33.83 16.33
N PRO A 521 3.02 -32.89 15.95
CA PRO A 521 2.74 -31.46 16.04
C PRO A 521 1.89 -30.95 14.88
N GLY A 522 1.25 -29.80 15.10
CA GLY A 522 0.56 -29.04 14.06
C GLY A 522 -0.86 -29.52 13.79
N PRO A 523 -1.54 -28.95 12.78
CA PRO A 523 -2.99 -29.09 12.62
C PRO A 523 -3.39 -30.52 12.24
N SER A 524 -4.45 -31.00 12.90
CA SER A 524 -5.09 -32.27 12.61
C SER A 524 -5.83 -32.24 11.27
N VAL A 525 -6.31 -33.41 10.83
CA VAL A 525 -7.14 -33.51 9.61
C VAL A 525 -8.40 -32.66 9.73
N ASP A 526 -9.03 -32.62 10.91
CA ASP A 526 -10.27 -31.85 11.08
C ASP A 526 -10.00 -30.34 11.10
N ASP A 527 -8.86 -29.90 11.64
CA ASP A 527 -8.43 -28.50 11.55
C ASP A 527 -8.31 -28.07 10.09
N LYS A 528 -7.71 -28.90 9.25
CA LYS A 528 -7.56 -28.62 7.82
C LYS A 528 -8.90 -28.54 7.08
N SER A 529 -9.97 -29.12 7.63
CA SER A 529 -11.34 -29.03 7.10
C SER A 529 -12.15 -27.85 7.63
N ALA A 530 -11.56 -26.99 8.48
CA ALA A 530 -12.25 -25.83 9.02
C ALA A 530 -12.66 -24.82 7.94
N GLU A 531 -13.85 -24.23 8.10
CA GLU A 531 -14.40 -23.20 7.19
C GLU A 531 -13.75 -21.82 7.40
N LEU A 532 -13.16 -21.59 8.57
CA LEU A 532 -12.48 -20.35 8.90
C LEU A 532 -10.96 -20.52 8.80
N PRO A 533 -10.22 -19.47 8.40
CA PRO A 533 -8.77 -19.46 8.54
C PRO A 533 -8.39 -19.69 10.00
N GLY A 534 -7.45 -20.60 10.22
CA GLY A 534 -7.14 -21.08 11.55
C GLY A 534 -5.66 -21.04 11.89
N ILE A 535 -5.38 -20.86 13.18
CA ILE A 535 -4.04 -20.89 13.76
C ILE A 535 -4.04 -21.88 14.91
N VAL A 536 -3.10 -22.84 14.90
CA VAL A 536 -2.85 -23.71 16.05
C VAL A 536 -1.46 -23.43 16.62
N TYR A 537 -1.39 -23.23 17.93
CA TYR A 537 -0.12 -23.07 18.64
C TYR A 537 0.31 -24.39 19.26
N ASP A 538 1.45 -24.91 18.80
CA ASP A 538 1.90 -26.25 19.14
C ASP A 538 3.43 -26.38 19.05
N TYR A 539 3.97 -27.49 19.54
CA TYR A 539 5.37 -27.87 19.39
C TYR A 539 5.80 -27.96 17.92
N SER A 540 7.11 -27.87 17.68
CA SER A 540 7.70 -27.99 16.34
C SER A 540 7.90 -29.43 15.86
N GLN A 541 8.00 -30.38 16.80
CA GLN A 541 8.33 -31.79 16.60
C GLN A 541 7.43 -32.66 17.49
N THR A 542 7.36 -33.96 17.17
CA THR A 542 6.62 -34.97 17.93
C THR A 542 6.99 -34.93 19.41
N VAL A 543 5.98 -35.10 20.26
CA VAL A 543 6.11 -35.07 21.72
C VAL A 543 5.62 -36.36 22.34
N PHE A 544 6.30 -36.80 23.40
CA PHE A 544 6.09 -38.07 24.08
C PHE A 544 5.54 -37.87 25.49
N ALA A 545 4.88 -38.91 26.00
CA ALA A 545 4.41 -38.94 27.38
C ALA A 545 5.56 -38.67 28.37
N GLY A 546 5.38 -37.66 29.23
CA GLY A 546 6.39 -37.24 30.20
C GLY A 546 7.35 -36.14 29.71
N ASP A 547 7.29 -35.75 28.43
CA ASP A 547 8.07 -34.62 27.92
C ASP A 547 7.73 -33.32 28.66
N SER A 548 8.75 -32.53 28.97
CA SER A 548 8.55 -31.25 29.66
C SER A 548 7.68 -30.29 28.85
N VAL A 549 6.90 -29.45 29.54
CA VAL A 549 6.12 -28.40 28.87
C VAL A 549 7.03 -27.48 28.07
N ASP A 550 8.19 -27.12 28.61
CA ASP A 550 9.17 -26.26 27.95
C ASP A 550 10.40 -27.07 27.53
N MET A 551 10.59 -27.20 26.21
CA MET A 551 11.67 -27.96 25.60
C MET A 551 12.53 -27.04 24.74
N PRO A 552 13.80 -26.77 25.11
CA PRO A 552 14.69 -25.90 24.34
C PRO A 552 14.90 -26.33 22.88
N ASN A 553 14.87 -27.64 22.61
CA ASN A 553 15.09 -28.22 21.28
C ASN A 553 13.79 -28.52 20.52
N ASN A 554 12.63 -28.25 21.13
CA ASN A 554 11.31 -28.42 20.51
C ASN A 554 10.44 -27.22 20.85
N LEU A 555 10.75 -26.10 20.21
CA LEU A 555 10.07 -24.83 20.43
C LEU A 555 8.63 -24.90 19.93
N LYS A 556 7.76 -24.08 20.53
CA LYS A 556 6.39 -23.91 20.05
C LYS A 556 6.35 -22.88 18.93
N LYS A 557 5.44 -23.07 18.00
CA LYS A 557 5.17 -22.13 16.91
C LYS A 557 3.71 -22.15 16.51
N MET A 558 3.32 -21.13 15.77
CA MET A 558 2.02 -21.06 15.14
C MET A 558 2.04 -21.84 13.81
N TYR A 559 1.05 -22.69 13.63
CA TYR A 559 0.76 -23.34 12.36
C TYR A 559 -0.55 -22.78 11.81
N ILE A 560 -0.60 -22.52 10.51
CA ILE A 560 -1.83 -22.12 9.83
C ILE A 560 -2.57 -23.35 9.29
N TYR A 561 -3.89 -23.30 9.29
CA TYR A 561 -4.77 -24.31 8.70
C TYR A 561 -6.04 -23.67 8.12
N GLY A 562 -6.84 -24.47 7.41
CA GLY A 562 -8.07 -24.01 6.78
C GLY A 562 -7.80 -23.11 5.56
N PRO A 563 -8.81 -22.34 5.10
CA PRO A 563 -8.67 -21.46 3.96
C PRO A 563 -7.80 -20.24 4.26
N SER A 564 -7.27 -19.60 3.22
CA SER A 564 -6.45 -18.40 3.35
C SER A 564 -7.26 -17.14 3.72
N ARG A 565 -8.58 -17.18 3.55
CA ARG A 565 -9.55 -16.14 3.93
C ARG A 565 -10.91 -16.78 4.18
N ARG A 566 -11.75 -16.14 4.99
CA ARG A 566 -13.16 -16.53 5.16
C ARG A 566 -13.94 -16.23 3.87
N GLU A 567 -14.55 -17.25 3.27
CA GLU A 567 -15.24 -17.10 1.97
C GLU A 567 -16.63 -16.46 2.05
N ILE A 568 -17.38 -16.72 3.13
CA ILE A 568 -18.79 -16.30 3.28
C ILE A 568 -18.96 -15.56 4.63
N PRO A 569 -19.69 -14.43 4.67
CA PRO A 569 -20.07 -13.78 5.91
C PRO A 569 -20.86 -14.71 6.83
#